data_AF-A9D561-F1
#
_entry.id   AF-A9D561-F1
#
_cell.length_a   1.000
_cell.length_b   1.000
_cell.length_c   1.000
_cell.angle_alpha   90.00
_cell.angle_beta   90.00
_cell.angle_gamma   90.00
#
_symmetry.space_group_name_H-M   'P 1'
#
loop_
_entity.id
_entity.type
_entity.pdbx_description
1 polymer ?
#
loop_
_entity_poly.entity_id
_entity_poly.type
_entity_poly.pdbx_seq_one_letter_code
_entity_poly.pdbx_strand_id
1 'polypeptide(L)'
;MNEQRFVVTDDVWQRLEPHLRGKASDAGATARDNRLFLESVFWRVRTGSPWRDLPPAFGNWNSQFRRFRRWAKAGVFEDLFKAMSGDPVIPPQNNGLQK
;
A
#
# COMPACT_ATOMS: atom_id res chain seq x y z
N MET A 1 -15.13 4.92 -19.73
CA MET A 1 -14.53 4.47 -18.45
C MET A 1 -13.16 5.14 -18.40
N ASN A 2 -13.00 6.22 -17.62
CA ASN A 2 -11.85 7.12 -17.79
C ASN A 2 -10.55 6.48 -17.28
N GLU A 3 -9.58 6.35 -18.19
CA GLU A 3 -8.24 5.79 -18.00
C GLU A 3 -7.33 6.60 -17.06
N GLN A 4 -7.85 7.69 -16.45
CA GLN A 4 -7.14 8.52 -15.46
C GLN A 4 -7.14 7.95 -14.03
N ARG A 5 -7.42 6.65 -13.85
CA ARG A 5 -7.70 6.08 -12.52
C ARG A 5 -6.50 5.43 -11.83
N PHE A 6 -5.46 5.07 -12.58
CA PHE A 6 -4.29 4.38 -12.08
C PHE A 6 -3.12 5.35 -11.92
N VAL A 7 -2.59 5.45 -10.70
CA VAL A 7 -1.52 6.41 -10.34
C VAL A 7 -0.14 5.76 -10.44
N VAL A 8 -0.08 4.42 -10.40
CA VAL A 8 1.16 3.67 -10.41
C VAL A 8 1.57 3.44 -11.86
N THR A 9 2.45 4.32 -12.35
CA THR A 9 3.16 4.12 -13.62
C THR A 9 4.05 2.88 -13.54
N ASP A 10 4.43 2.32 -14.69
CA ASP A 10 5.30 1.15 -14.73
C ASP A 10 6.66 1.40 -14.06
N ASP A 11 7.20 2.62 -14.19
CA ASP A 11 8.46 3.00 -13.54
C ASP A 11 8.35 3.02 -12.01
N VAL A 12 7.25 3.55 -11.47
CA VAL A 12 6.98 3.53 -10.03
C VAL A 12 6.71 2.10 -9.57
N TRP A 13 6.01 1.31 -10.38
CA TRP A 13 5.75 -0.10 -10.11
C TRP A 13 7.04 -0.90 -9.97
N GLN A 14 7.97 -0.76 -10.92
CA GLN A 14 9.26 -1.47 -10.90
C GLN A 14 10.09 -1.15 -9.65
N ARG A 15 9.97 0.07 -9.12
CA ARG A 15 10.64 0.46 -7.86
C ARG A 15 9.93 -0.10 -6.63
N LEU A 16 8.60 -0.17 -6.64
CA LEU A 16 7.81 -0.66 -5.49
C LEU A 16 7.81 -2.18 -5.38
N GLU A 17 7.63 -2.88 -6.50
CA GLU A 17 7.51 -4.34 -6.59
C GLU A 17 8.54 -5.11 -5.75
N PRO A 18 9.86 -4.80 -5.78
CA PRO A 18 10.85 -5.51 -4.99
C PRO A 18 10.58 -5.49 -3.48
N HIS A 19 9.90 -4.47 -2.96
CA HIS A 19 9.64 -4.28 -1.52
C HIS A 19 8.29 -4.84 -1.05
N LEU A 20 7.44 -5.33 -1.97
CA LEU A 20 6.11 -5.85 -1.62
C LEU A 20 6.18 -7.27 -1.06
N ARG A 21 5.35 -7.55 -0.05
CA ARG A 21 5.16 -8.91 0.50
C ARG A 21 4.00 -9.64 -0.19
N GLY A 22 4.01 -10.97 -0.19
CA GLY A 22 3.00 -11.81 -0.82
C GLY A 22 3.19 -11.98 -2.33
N LYS A 23 4.41 -11.86 -2.85
CA LYS A 23 4.73 -12.21 -4.24
C LYS A 23 4.53 -13.70 -4.47
N ALA A 24 4.43 -14.15 -5.72
CA ALA A 24 4.32 -15.59 -6.03
C ALA A 24 5.46 -16.44 -5.42
N SER A 25 6.63 -15.82 -5.18
CA SER A 25 7.78 -16.41 -4.52
C SER A 25 7.66 -16.55 -3.00
N ASP A 26 6.68 -15.90 -2.37
CA ASP A 26 6.54 -15.86 -0.92
C ASP A 26 5.68 -17.03 -0.44
N ALA A 27 6.12 -17.70 0.63
CA ALA A 27 5.36 -18.79 1.24
C ALA A 27 3.97 -18.31 1.68
N GLY A 28 2.91 -18.96 1.17
CA GLY A 28 1.51 -18.62 1.49
C GLY A 28 0.93 -17.44 0.68
N ALA A 29 1.53 -17.08 -0.46
CA ALA A 29 1.08 -15.99 -1.30
C ALA A 29 -0.37 -16.16 -1.81
N THR A 30 -1.27 -15.29 -1.33
CA THR A 30 -2.67 -15.20 -1.76
C THR A 30 -2.92 -13.97 -2.66
N ALA A 31 -1.88 -13.19 -2.95
CA ALA A 31 -2.06 -11.91 -3.61
C ALA A 31 -2.13 -12.07 -5.13
N ARG A 32 -3.37 -12.20 -5.63
CA ARG A 32 -3.66 -12.32 -7.08
C ARG A 32 -3.11 -11.15 -7.90
N ASP A 33 -3.08 -9.94 -7.33
CA ASP A 33 -2.54 -8.74 -7.97
C ASP A 33 -2.10 -7.71 -6.90
N ASN A 34 -0.79 -7.47 -6.81
CA ASN A 34 -0.21 -6.51 -5.87
C ASN A 34 -0.39 -5.06 -6.35
N ARG A 35 -0.40 -4.86 -7.67
CA ARG A 35 -0.53 -3.54 -8.29
C ARG A 35 -1.94 -3.03 -8.14
N LEU A 36 -2.93 -3.85 -8.47
CA LEU A 36 -4.34 -3.51 -8.28
C LEU A 36 -4.68 -3.25 -6.81
N PHE A 37 -4.03 -3.96 -5.88
CA PHE A 37 -4.16 -3.67 -4.45
C PHE A 37 -3.64 -2.28 -4.09
N LEU A 38 -2.42 -1.93 -4.49
CA LEU A 38 -1.87 -0.61 -4.22
C LEU A 38 -2.70 0.51 -4.87
N GLU A 39 -3.21 0.30 -6.08
CA GLU A 39 -4.13 1.23 -6.75
C GLU A 39 -5.42 1.44 -5.95
N SER A 40 -5.95 0.39 -5.33
CA SER A 40 -7.12 0.52 -4.45
C SER A 40 -6.83 1.33 -3.19
N VAL A 41 -5.61 1.23 -2.65
CA VAL A 41 -5.13 2.02 -1.50
C VAL A 41 -5.00 3.49 -1.91
N PHE A 42 -4.37 3.77 -3.06
CA PHE A 42 -4.20 5.13 -3.57
C PHE A 42 -5.54 5.80 -3.90
N TRP A 43 -6.48 5.05 -4.48
CA TRP A 43 -7.83 5.54 -4.68
C TRP A 43 -8.46 5.99 -3.35
N ARG A 44 -8.38 5.16 -2.31
CA ARG A 44 -8.95 5.44 -0.98
C ARG A 44 -8.28 6.62 -0.27
N VAL A 45 -6.97 6.80 -0.44
CA VAL A 45 -6.23 7.96 0.11
C VAL A 45 -6.64 9.23 -0.62
N ARG A 46 -6.73 9.18 -1.96
CA ARG A 46 -7.09 10.33 -2.78
C ARG A 46 -8.53 10.79 -2.58
N THR A 47 -9.47 9.87 -2.43
CA THR A 47 -10.89 10.19 -2.28
C THR A 47 -11.32 10.42 -0.83
N GLY A 48 -10.56 9.89 0.13
CA GLY A 48 -10.95 9.87 1.55
C GLY A 48 -12.15 8.96 1.85
N SER A 49 -12.72 8.29 0.84
CA SER A 49 -13.91 7.46 0.97
C SER A 49 -13.67 6.25 1.87
N PRO A 50 -14.70 5.73 2.57
CA PRO A 50 -14.59 4.50 3.33
C PRO A 50 -14.33 3.31 2.41
N TRP A 51 -13.71 2.26 2.95
CA TRP A 51 -13.44 1.02 2.20
C TRP A 51 -14.70 0.40 1.60
N ARG A 52 -15.87 0.56 2.23
CA ARG A 52 -17.14 -0.01 1.75
C ARG A 52 -17.59 0.57 0.40
N ASP A 53 -17.10 1.76 0.05
CA ASP A 53 -17.41 2.44 -1.22
C ASP A 53 -16.36 2.16 -2.29
N LEU A 54 -15.44 1.22 -2.02
CA LEU A 54 -14.41 0.85 -2.97
C LEU A 54 -15.05 0.35 -4.28
N PRO A 55 -14.66 0.92 -5.43
CA PRO A 55 -15.17 0.48 -6.72
C PRO A 55 -14.95 -1.02 -6.96
N PRO A 56 -15.95 -1.75 -7.49
CA PRO A 56 -15.83 -3.19 -7.74
C PRO A 56 -14.65 -3.59 -8.64
N ALA A 57 -14.16 -2.66 -9.46
CA ALA A 57 -12.98 -2.85 -10.31
C ALA A 57 -11.69 -3.16 -9.52
N PHE A 58 -11.61 -2.78 -8.24
CA PHE A 58 -10.49 -3.11 -7.35
C PHE A 58 -10.68 -4.44 -6.59
N GLY A 59 -11.79 -5.13 -6.82
CA GLY A 59 -12.15 -6.36 -6.12
C GLY A 59 -12.97 -6.12 -4.85
N ASN A 60 -13.10 -7.17 -4.04
CA ASN A 60 -13.94 -7.14 -2.84
C ASN A 60 -13.32 -6.26 -1.74
N TRP A 61 -14.04 -5.23 -1.31
CA TRP A 61 -13.57 -4.26 -0.31
C TRP A 61 -13.08 -4.91 0.99
N ASN A 62 -13.71 -6.00 1.45
CA ASN A 62 -13.35 -6.64 2.72
C ASN A 62 -12.03 -7.40 2.59
N SER A 63 -11.73 -7.94 1.41
CA SER A 63 -10.42 -8.54 1.12
C SER A 63 -9.32 -7.49 1.07
N GLN A 64 -9.58 -6.36 0.40
CA GLN A 64 -8.63 -5.24 0.33
C GLN A 64 -8.35 -4.64 1.70
N PHE A 65 -9.39 -4.39 2.51
CA PHE A 65 -9.24 -3.89 3.87
C PHE A 65 -8.45 -4.84 4.78
N ARG A 66 -8.77 -6.15 4.76
CA ARG A 66 -8.05 -7.16 5.56
C ARG A 66 -6.57 -7.22 5.19
N ARG A 67 -6.27 -7.11 3.90
CA ARG A 67 -4.90 -7.06 3.39
C ARG A 67 -4.18 -5.78 3.80
N PHE A 68 -4.82 -4.62 3.63
CA PHE A 68 -4.30 -3.33 4.08
C PHE A 68 -3.94 -3.36 5.56
N ARG A 69 -4.86 -3.84 6.41
CA ARG A 69 -4.62 -3.94 7.85
C ARG A 69 -3.44 -4.86 8.18
N ARG A 70 -3.28 -5.98 7.46
CA ARG A 70 -2.14 -6.90 7.62
C ARG A 70 -0.82 -6.21 7.27
N TRP A 71 -0.78 -5.47 6.17
CA TRP A 71 0.41 -4.76 5.70
C TRP A 71 0.79 -3.61 6.62
N ALA A 72 -0.18 -2.81 7.06
CA ALA A 72 0.04 -1.74 8.03
C ALA A 72 0.59 -2.29 9.35
N LYS A 73 0.02 -3.37 9.89
CA LYS A 73 0.53 -4.00 11.11
C LYS A 73 1.95 -4.57 10.93
N ALA A 74 2.29 -5.00 9.72
CA ALA A 74 3.59 -5.59 9.39
C ALA A 74 4.66 -4.56 8.99
N GLY A 75 4.36 -3.25 9.02
CA GLY A 75 5.32 -2.19 8.68
C GLY A 75 5.61 -2.05 7.18
N VAL A 76 4.79 -2.66 6.31
CA VAL A 76 5.10 -2.75 4.86
C VAL A 76 5.02 -1.38 4.20
N PHE A 77 4.08 -0.51 4.62
CA PHE A 77 3.94 0.82 4.01
C PHE A 77 5.10 1.75 4.41
N GLU A 78 5.61 1.60 5.61
CA GLU A 78 6.78 2.30 6.13
C GLU A 78 8.03 1.88 5.35
N ASP A 79 8.19 0.58 5.08
CA ASP A 79 9.31 0.07 4.28
C ASP A 79 9.22 0.53 2.81
N LEU A 80 8.02 0.56 2.23
CA LEU A 80 7.80 1.13 0.90
C LEU A 80 8.12 2.63 0.86
N PHE A 81 7.73 3.38 1.89
CA PHE A 81 8.06 4.80 1.98
C PHE A 81 9.56 5.01 2.08
N LYS A 82 10.27 4.27 2.94
CA LYS A 82 11.75 4.32 3.04
C LYS A 82 12.42 4.04 1.69
N ALA A 83 11.94 3.02 0.96
CA ALA A 83 12.50 2.64 -0.33
C ALA A 83 12.31 3.73 -1.41
N MET A 84 11.22 4.49 -1.36
CA MET A 84 10.93 5.53 -2.35
C MET A 84 11.49 6.91 -2.01
N SER A 85 11.65 7.24 -0.71
CA SER A 85 12.03 8.58 -0.27
C SER A 85 13.52 8.91 -0.42
N GLY A 86 14.40 7.93 -0.61
CA GLY A 86 15.85 8.15 -0.76
C GLY A 86 16.57 8.78 0.44
N ASP A 87 15.86 9.17 1.49
CA ASP A 87 16.36 9.97 2.61
C ASP A 87 16.78 9.11 3.81
N PRO A 88 17.87 9.47 4.51
CA PRO A 88 18.29 8.80 5.75
C PRO A 88 17.30 9.09 6.86
N VAL A 89 17.00 8.05 7.64
CA VAL A 89 16.14 8.06 8.82
C VAL A 89 16.48 9.23 9.76
N ILE A 90 15.53 10.15 9.97
CA ILE A 90 15.49 10.92 11.22
C ILE A 90 14.84 10.00 12.25
N PRO A 91 15.59 9.50 13.26
CA PRO A 91 15.01 8.66 14.30
C PRO A 91 13.92 9.41 15.06
N PRO A 92 12.95 8.70 15.66
CA PRO A 92 11.89 9.35 16.42
C PRO A 92 12.51 10.23 17.51
N GLN A 93 12.24 11.54 17.46
CA GLN A 93 12.50 12.42 18.58
C GLN A 93 11.62 11.93 19.73
N ASN A 94 12.26 11.24 20.67
CA ASN A 94 11.65 10.83 21.92
C ASN A 94 11.45 12.10 22.75
N ASN A 95 10.38 12.85 22.47
CA ASN A 95 10.04 14.00 23.27
C ASN A 95 9.40 13.51 24.57
N GLY A 96 10.26 13.19 25.54
CA GLY A 96 9.86 13.11 26.93
C GLY A 96 9.30 14.46 27.38
N LEU A 97 7.99 14.50 27.63
CA LEU A 97 7.30 15.44 28.52
C LEU A 97 6.32 14.57 29.31
N GLN A 98 6.71 14.05 30.48
CA GLN A 98 6.45 14.67 31.78
C GLN A 98 5.04 15.28 31.88
N LYS A 99 4.10 14.52 32.46
CA LYS A 99 3.50 14.79 33.78
C LYS A 99 3.17 13.47 34.48
#